data_AF-A0A7S3I3X4-F1
#
_entry.id   AF-A0A7S3I3X4-F1
#
_cell.length_a   1.000
_cell.length_b   1.000
_cell.length_c   1.000
_cell.angle_alpha   90.00
_cell.angle_beta   90.00
_cell.angle_gamma   90.00
#
_symmetry.space_group_name_H-M   'P 1'
#
loop_
_entity.id
_entity.type
_entity.pdbx_description
1 polymer ?
#
loop_
_entity_poly.entity_id
_entity_poly.type
_entity_poly.pdbx_seq_one_letter_code
_entity_poly.pdbx_strand_id
1 'polypeptide(L)'
;GRERIAMAATSSLKTQEVKDVTRIERIGAHSHIRGLGLDDALEARMVSQGMVGQANARKAAGIILQMIKDGQIAGRAVLIAGQPGTGKTAIAMGMAQALGSDTPFTAVSASEIFSLEMNKTEALTQAF
;
A
#
# COMPACT_ATOMS: atom_id res chain seq x y z
N GLY A 1 -58.41 -31.47 8.94
CA GLY A 1 -57.76 -30.16 8.74
C GLY A 1 -56.40 -30.39 8.12
N ARG A 2 -56.07 -29.57 7.11
CA ARG A 2 -54.75 -29.11 6.63
C ARG A 2 -53.54 -29.48 7.54
N GLU A 3 -52.31 -29.80 7.13
CA GLU A 3 -51.57 -29.76 5.87
C GLU A 3 -50.17 -30.41 6.11
N ARG A 4 -49.65 -31.14 5.12
CA ARG A 4 -48.29 -31.17 4.53
C ARG A 4 -47.02 -30.88 5.37
N ILE A 5 -46.10 -31.87 5.35
CA ILE A 5 -44.67 -31.83 4.95
C ILE A 5 -43.97 -30.45 4.95
N ALA A 6 -42.88 -30.29 5.70
CA ALA A 6 -41.54 -29.97 5.15
C ALA A 6 -40.46 -29.82 6.23
N MET A 7 -39.48 -30.72 6.14
CA MET A 7 -38.04 -30.59 6.42
C MET A 7 -37.55 -29.14 6.61
N ALA A 8 -37.05 -28.83 7.80
CA ALA A 8 -36.29 -27.60 8.05
C ALA A 8 -34.96 -27.70 7.28
N ALA A 9 -34.88 -27.01 6.14
CA ALA A 9 -33.62 -26.75 5.46
C ALA A 9 -32.84 -25.72 6.27
N THR A 10 -31.94 -26.18 7.14
CA THR A 10 -30.85 -25.35 7.63
C THR A 10 -29.97 -24.98 6.44
N SER A 11 -30.10 -23.73 5.97
CA SER A 11 -29.19 -23.15 4.99
C SER A 11 -27.79 -23.15 5.60
N SER A 12 -26.97 -24.13 5.20
CA SER A 12 -25.53 -24.09 5.40
C SER A 12 -25.01 -22.89 4.63
N LEU A 13 -24.87 -21.76 5.34
CA LEU A 13 -24.08 -20.63 4.89
C LEU A 13 -22.67 -21.18 4.68
N LYS A 14 -22.33 -21.50 3.42
CA LYS A 14 -20.96 -21.73 3.01
C LYS A 14 -20.23 -20.41 3.22
N THR A 15 -19.62 -20.26 4.39
CA THR A 15 -18.57 -19.27 4.61
C THR A 15 -17.52 -19.56 3.56
N GLN A 16 -17.44 -18.73 2.52
CA GLN A 16 -16.31 -18.77 1.61
C GLN A 16 -15.09 -18.44 2.46
N GLU A 17 -14.26 -19.45 2.71
CA GLU A 17 -12.92 -19.22 3.20
C GLU A 17 -12.24 -18.27 2.21
N VAL A 18 -12.08 -17.01 2.63
CA VAL A 18 -11.21 -16.07 1.96
C VAL A 18 -9.82 -16.65 2.11
N LYS A 19 -9.39 -17.42 1.10
CA LYS A 19 -7.99 -17.77 0.98
C LYS A 19 -7.28 -16.45 0.74
N ASP A 20 -6.55 -15.99 1.77
CA ASP A 20 -5.52 -14.99 1.59
C ASP A 20 -4.60 -15.51 0.50
N VAL A 21 -4.82 -15.04 -0.74
CA VAL A 21 -3.93 -15.28 -1.85
C VAL A 21 -2.67 -14.54 -1.44
N THR A 22 -1.73 -15.28 -0.84
CA THR A 22 -0.38 -14.82 -0.57
C THR A 22 0.16 -14.44 -1.93
N ARG A 23 0.08 -13.14 -2.27
CA ARG A 23 0.62 -12.61 -3.51
C ARG A 23 2.10 -12.98 -3.49
N ILE A 24 2.47 -13.96 -4.32
CA ILE A 24 3.85 -14.38 -4.46
C ILE A 24 4.64 -13.12 -4.83
N GLU A 25 5.51 -12.67 -3.93
CA GLU A 25 6.40 -11.54 -4.20
C GLU A 25 7.35 -11.94 -5.33
N ARG A 26 6.96 -11.62 -6.58
CA ARG A 26 7.89 -11.69 -7.71
C ARG A 26 8.99 -10.66 -7.48
N ILE A 27 10.23 -11.00 -7.82
CA ILE A 27 11.37 -10.08 -7.80
C ILE A 27 11.06 -8.92 -8.78
N GLY A 28 10.49 -7.83 -8.26
CA GLY A 28 10.21 -6.60 -9.01
C GLY A 28 11.42 -5.69 -9.10
N ALA A 29 11.37 -4.68 -9.97
CA ALA A 29 12.45 -3.71 -10.22
C ALA A 29 12.97 -2.98 -8.96
N HIS A 30 12.21 -3.04 -7.87
CA HIS A 30 12.47 -2.34 -6.62
C HIS A 30 12.47 -3.29 -5.41
N SER A 31 12.53 -4.60 -5.65
CA SER A 31 12.58 -5.64 -4.61
C SER A 31 13.82 -5.57 -3.69
N HIS A 32 14.83 -4.82 -4.10
CA HIS A 32 16.06 -4.58 -3.33
C HIS A 32 15.90 -3.47 -2.27
N ILE A 33 14.81 -2.69 -2.31
CA ILE A 33 14.57 -1.59 -1.39
C ILE A 33 14.00 -2.16 -0.09
N ARG A 34 14.65 -1.85 1.04
CA ARG A 34 14.28 -2.35 2.37
C ARG A 34 13.88 -1.22 3.33
N GLY A 35 13.92 0.02 2.89
CA GLY A 35 13.59 1.19 3.69
C GLY A 35 14.17 2.48 3.11
N LEU A 36 14.01 3.58 3.83
CA LEU A 36 14.52 4.90 3.42
C LEU A 36 15.99 5.14 3.77
N GLY A 37 16.63 4.29 4.56
CA GLY A 37 18.06 4.35 4.91
C GLY A 37 18.47 5.62 5.66
N LEU A 38 17.59 6.11 6.53
CA LEU A 38 17.82 7.29 7.37
C LEU A 38 18.49 6.89 8.69
N ASP A 39 19.17 7.84 9.33
CA ASP A 39 19.57 7.72 10.73
C ASP A 39 18.54 8.34 11.69
N ASP A 40 18.88 8.36 12.98
CA ASP A 40 17.99 8.85 14.04
C ASP A 40 17.72 10.37 13.95
N ALA A 41 18.55 11.11 13.21
CA ALA A 41 18.35 12.53 12.93
C ALA A 41 17.55 12.77 11.64
N LEU A 42 17.00 11.72 11.03
CA LEU A 42 16.34 11.71 9.73
C LEU A 42 17.26 12.12 8.56
N GLU A 43 18.58 12.03 8.74
CA GLU A 43 19.53 12.28 7.67
C GLU A 43 19.72 11.04 6.81
N ALA A 44 19.70 11.25 5.50
CA ALA A 44 19.83 10.16 4.54
C ALA A 44 21.30 9.77 4.38
N ARG A 45 21.63 8.53 4.76
CA ARG A 45 22.95 7.96 4.46
C ARG A 45 23.11 7.81 2.95
N MET A 46 24.31 8.12 2.44
CA MET A 46 24.59 8.13 1.00
C MET A 46 24.20 6.81 0.31
N VAL A 47 24.47 5.67 0.96
CA VAL A 47 24.05 4.33 0.55
C VAL A 47 23.51 3.60 1.78
N SER A 48 22.24 3.19 1.76
CA SER A 48 21.63 2.43 2.87
C SER A 48 20.28 1.83 2.47
N GLN A 49 19.94 0.65 3.01
CA GLN A 49 18.64 -0.03 2.82
C GLN A 49 18.17 -0.18 1.35
N GLY A 50 19.12 -0.37 0.43
CA GLY A 50 18.83 -0.48 -1.00
C GLY A 50 18.62 0.87 -1.71
N MET A 51 18.81 1.99 -1.01
CA MET A 51 18.73 3.35 -1.57
C MET A 51 20.11 3.99 -1.70
N VAL A 52 20.29 4.79 -2.76
CA VAL A 52 21.50 5.56 -3.04
C VAL A 52 21.14 7.00 -3.40
N GLY A 53 21.78 7.98 -2.76
CA GLY A 53 21.55 9.40 -3.04
C GLY A 53 20.14 9.86 -2.68
N GLN A 54 19.61 10.82 -3.44
CA GLN A 54 18.30 11.46 -3.22
C GLN A 54 18.07 11.90 -1.76
N ALA A 55 19.10 12.48 -1.14
CA ALA A 55 19.14 12.75 0.30
C ALA A 55 17.96 13.61 0.77
N ASN A 56 17.69 14.73 0.09
CA ASN A 56 16.59 15.64 0.42
C ASN A 56 15.22 14.95 0.29
N ALA A 57 15.02 14.16 -0.77
CA ALA A 57 13.75 13.47 -0.99
C ALA A 57 13.53 12.36 0.05
N ARG A 58 14.58 11.63 0.42
CA ARG A 58 14.52 10.59 1.47
C ARG A 58 14.30 11.19 2.84
N LYS A 59 14.95 12.32 3.17
CA LYS A 59 14.71 13.06 4.41
C LYS A 59 13.27 13.57 4.50
N ALA A 60 12.76 14.17 3.42
CA ALA A 60 11.35 14.60 3.37
C ALA A 60 10.38 13.42 3.53
N ALA A 61 10.65 12.29 2.87
CA ALA A 61 9.88 11.06 3.05
C ALA A 61 9.95 10.53 4.49
N GLY A 62 11.09 10.68 5.17
CA GLY A 62 11.26 10.33 6.59
C GLY A 62 10.41 11.19 7.53
N ILE A 63 10.31 12.49 7.26
CA ILE A 63 9.43 13.38 8.02
C ILE A 63 7.97 12.96 7.84
N ILE A 64 7.54 12.68 6.61
CA ILE A 64 6.18 12.21 6.33
C ILE A 64 5.93 10.87 7.03
N LEU A 65 6.89 9.94 6.98
CA LEU A 65 6.83 8.66 7.67
C LEU A 65 6.61 8.84 9.19
N GLN A 66 7.31 9.79 9.81
CA GLN A 66 7.13 10.10 11.22
C GLN A 66 5.74 10.68 11.50
N MET A 67 5.27 11.62 10.66
CA MET A 67 3.91 12.16 10.79
C MET A 67 2.82 11.09 10.66
N ILE A 68 3.03 10.06 9.80
CA ILE A 68 2.14 8.90 9.70
C ILE A 68 2.14 8.11 11.00
N LYS A 69 3.33 7.76 11.52
CA LYS A 69 3.49 7.00 12.77
C LYS A 69 2.89 7.72 13.98
N ASP A 70 3.01 9.04 14.01
CA ASP A 70 2.47 9.89 15.08
C ASP A 70 0.96 10.15 14.92
N GLY A 71 0.33 9.69 13.83
CA GLY A 71 -1.09 9.90 13.54
C GLY A 71 -1.47 11.35 13.20
N GLN A 72 -0.50 12.21 12.85
CA GLN A 72 -0.70 13.65 12.65
C GLN A 72 -1.10 14.05 11.22
N ILE A 73 -1.32 13.08 10.33
CA ILE A 73 -1.47 13.30 8.88
C ILE A 73 -2.78 12.77 8.28
N ALA A 74 -3.89 12.90 9.01
CA ALA A 74 -5.21 12.58 8.46
C ALA A 74 -5.64 13.56 7.35
N GLY A 75 -6.18 13.06 6.24
CA GLY A 75 -6.77 13.86 5.17
C GLY A 75 -5.78 14.69 4.35
N ARG A 76 -4.49 14.32 4.33
CA ARG A 76 -3.46 15.02 3.53
C ARG A 76 -3.00 14.18 2.35
N ALA A 77 -2.73 14.85 1.24
CA ALA A 77 -2.11 14.26 0.06
C ALA A 77 -0.67 14.75 -0.09
N VAL A 78 0.22 13.84 -0.51
CA VAL A 78 1.62 14.16 -0.83
C VAL A 78 1.87 13.81 -2.30
N LEU A 79 2.47 14.74 -3.04
CA LEU A 79 2.89 14.55 -4.43
C LEU A 79 4.41 14.47 -4.54
N ILE A 80 4.92 13.39 -5.14
CA ILE A 80 6.34 13.25 -5.48
C ILE A 80 6.51 13.53 -6.97
N ALA A 81 7.18 14.63 -7.31
CA ALA A 81 7.44 15.05 -8.69
C ALA A 81 8.93 14.95 -9.05
N GLY A 82 9.22 14.79 -10.35
CA GLY A 82 10.58 14.70 -10.86
C GLY A 82 10.65 13.98 -12.22
N GLN A 83 11.79 14.08 -12.89
CA GLN A 83 12.03 13.45 -14.19
C GLN A 83 11.83 11.92 -14.16
N PRO A 84 11.57 11.27 -15.30
CA PRO A 84 11.59 9.81 -15.40
C PRO A 84 12.92 9.23 -14.88
N GLY A 85 12.87 8.09 -14.19
CA GLY A 85 14.07 7.43 -13.66
C GLY A 85 14.67 8.01 -12.37
N THR A 86 14.11 9.07 -11.78
CA THR A 86 14.66 9.68 -10.55
C THR A 86 14.23 9.00 -9.24
N GLY A 87 13.71 7.77 -9.29
CA GLY A 87 13.41 6.99 -8.09
C GLY A 87 12.13 7.36 -7.33
N LYS A 88 11.14 8.00 -7.96
CA LYS A 88 9.86 8.36 -7.30
C LYS A 88 9.15 7.15 -6.69
N THR A 89 8.96 6.10 -7.49
CA THR A 89 8.36 4.83 -7.05
C THR A 89 9.25 4.12 -6.03
N ALA A 90 10.57 4.25 -6.16
CA ALA A 90 11.54 3.71 -5.21
C ALA A 90 11.38 4.32 -3.81
N ILE A 91 11.20 5.65 -3.72
CA ILE A 91 10.95 6.34 -2.46
C ILE A 91 9.62 5.89 -1.85
N ALA A 92 8.55 5.79 -2.66
CA ALA A 92 7.25 5.30 -2.17
C ALA A 92 7.35 3.88 -1.59
N MET A 93 8.09 2.98 -2.25
CA MET A 93 8.35 1.65 -1.69
C MET A 93 9.23 1.71 -0.44
N GLY A 94 10.24 2.57 -0.39
CA GLY A 94 11.07 2.76 0.80
C GLY A 94 10.24 3.20 2.00
N MET A 95 9.25 4.09 1.79
CA MET A 95 8.28 4.47 2.82
C MET A 95 7.41 3.28 3.25
N ALA A 96 6.86 2.52 2.30
CA ALA A 96 6.04 1.34 2.59
C ALA A 96 6.80 0.31 3.45
N GLN A 97 8.04 -0.02 3.06
CA GLN A 97 8.89 -0.95 3.81
C GLN A 97 9.23 -0.42 5.21
N ALA A 98 9.41 0.89 5.37
CA ALA A 98 9.73 1.52 6.66
C ALA A 98 8.54 1.72 7.61
N LEU A 99 7.30 1.62 7.10
CA LEU A 99 6.07 1.56 7.90
C LEU A 99 5.86 0.17 8.55
N GLY A 100 6.54 -0.87 8.05
CA GLY A 100 6.48 -2.23 8.56
C GLY A 100 5.42 -3.10 7.87
N SER A 101 5.51 -4.41 8.08
CA SER A 101 4.63 -5.43 7.47
C SER A 101 3.15 -5.25 7.81
N ASP A 102 2.88 -4.61 8.94
CA ASP A 102 1.54 -4.53 9.52
C ASP A 102 0.80 -3.27 9.07
N THR A 103 1.49 -2.35 8.37
CA THR A 103 0.86 -1.14 7.83
C THR A 103 0.41 -1.42 6.38
N PRO A 104 -0.90 -1.44 6.11
CA PRO A 104 -1.41 -1.72 4.77
C PRO A 104 -0.95 -0.64 3.79
N PHE A 105 -0.12 -1.02 2.81
CA PHE A 105 0.29 -0.16 1.71
C PHE A 105 -0.39 -0.62 0.41
N THR A 106 -1.34 0.17 -0.07
CA THR A 106 -2.03 -0.09 -1.32
C THR A 106 -1.37 0.71 -2.44
N ALA A 107 -0.67 0.03 -3.34
CA ALA A 107 -0.22 0.62 -4.60
C ALA A 107 -1.31 0.44 -5.65
N VAL A 108 -1.85 1.55 -6.18
CA VAL A 108 -2.83 1.55 -7.27
C VAL A 108 -2.27 2.35 -8.44
N SER A 109 -2.27 1.74 -9.62
CA SER A 109 -2.00 2.44 -10.87
C SER A 109 -3.28 3.10 -11.39
N ALA A 110 -3.14 4.26 -12.05
CA ALA A 110 -4.30 4.96 -12.58
C ALA A 110 -5.12 4.09 -13.55
N SER A 111 -4.45 3.25 -14.33
CA SER A 111 -5.09 2.33 -15.28
C SER A 111 -5.94 1.25 -14.60
N GLU A 112 -5.63 0.85 -13.37
CA GLU A 112 -6.46 -0.09 -12.59
C GLU A 112 -7.80 0.53 -12.14
N ILE A 113 -7.88 1.86 -12.06
CA ILE A 113 -9.10 2.60 -11.68
C ILE A 113 -10.06 2.73 -12.89
N PHE A 114 -9.56 2.61 -14.12
CA PHE A 114 -10.39 2.63 -15.31
C PHE A 114 -10.96 1.23 -15.59
N SER A 115 -12.13 0.95 -15.02
CA SER A 115 -12.95 -0.24 -15.36
C SER A 115 -14.09 0.14 -16.30
N LEU A 116 -14.46 -0.78 -17.20
CA LEU A 116 -15.69 -0.68 -18.00
C LEU A 116 -16.94 -1.10 -17.20
N GLU A 117 -16.75 -1.86 -16.11
CA GLU A 117 -17.84 -2.48 -15.34
C GLU A 117 -18.16 -1.74 -14.03
N MET A 118 -17.26 -0.87 -13.56
CA MET A 118 -17.42 -0.11 -12.31
C MET A 118 -17.09 1.36 -12.52
N ASN A 119 -17.85 2.26 -11.89
CA ASN A 119 -17.60 3.70 -12.03
C ASN A 119 -16.32 4.11 -11.26
N LYS A 120 -15.65 5.17 -11.73
CA LYS A 120 -14.35 5.63 -11.20
C LYS A 120 -14.40 6.04 -9.73
N THR A 121 -15.52 6.59 -9.26
CA THR A 121 -15.71 7.02 -7.87
C THR A 121 -15.82 5.83 -6.94
N GLU A 122 -16.56 4.79 -7.34
CA GLU A 122 -16.68 3.54 -6.58
C GLU A 122 -15.34 2.78 -6.52
N ALA A 123 -14.59 2.78 -7.63
CA ALA A 123 -13.23 2.24 -7.67
C ALA A 123 -12.28 2.93 -6.69
N LEU A 124 -12.37 4.26 -6.56
CA LEU A 124 -11.58 5.02 -5.61
C LEU A 124 -12.03 4.73 -4.17
N THR A 125 -13.33 4.70 -3.89
CA THR A 125 -13.85 4.41 -2.55
C THR A 125 -13.43 3.03 -2.03
N GLN A 126 -13.32 2.02 -2.90
CA GLN A 126 -12.85 0.69 -2.48
C GLN A 126 -11.33 0.61 -2.24
N ALA A 127 -10.55 1.56 -2.77
CA ALA A 127 -9.10 1.59 -2.61
C ALA A 127 -8.63 2.25 -1.30
N PHE A 128 -9.52 2.98 -0.60
CA PHE A 128 -9.29 3.70 0.65
C PHE A 128 -10.07 3.07 1.81
#